data_AF-A0A2V6D410-F1
#
_entry.id   AF-A0A2V6D410-F1
#
_cell.length_a   1.000
_cell.length_b   1.000
_cell.length_c   1.000
_cell.angle_alpha   90.00
_cell.angle_beta   90.00
_cell.angle_gamma   90.00
#
_symmetry.space_group_name_H-M   'P 1'
#
loop_
_entity.id
_entity.type
_entity.pdbx_description
1 polymer ?
#
loop_
_entity_poly.entity_id
_entity_poly.type
_entity_poly.pdbx_seq_one_letter_code
_entity_poly.pdbx_strand_id
1 'polypeptide(L)'
;MKINFETIYAAVPALLGTLLWGQPVSAQEPAPRDLESFVKYVQSHHRAPFDREGAVLPKGEVLRLQINPNAPLLKGSNIKVNQDRNPWPKAEIAGAVDPTSGNNYVVMSNDFRENYDHMFYHVSTTNGATWTDDSMVGGLDPFTGFIPLTFQSDPGVAFDRVGHSFLSTITGNLIFDFDNNYINLDTEIEVAQGFDNGTYTSLLPTPIDDQPCNGSFSSFNCPATLDKPLITVDDVPGSPHKGTVYVYYTLFCNERRCGDGNATVPRFSSAILESHSPGAGLPFSAPKLVSGSLTQEQFSHMVIDSHGTPHIFFDDFTDPNFIRMWESTLKGGNWVVSGKPVASFVYNGLNNIQWGFRDFGAVAPGCGVHGDTAYCAFSASQIAGGPAESTPSVYLAVVNTLTGASTIHRVNNDPFNDSKDHFFAWATATPGGAVYVGWYDNRNDPFNAKVEYFVGKSTDGGKTFPKQLAVSDTAFNPCVGFPGCGFFGDYTQLVSGPDAVVHAAWSDTRDGASMQIFTQAITW
;
A
#
# COMPACT_ATOMS: atom_id res chain seq x y z
N MET A 1 -37.07 -69.19 -37.02
CA MET A 1 -38.22 -69.51 -36.14
C MET A 1 -38.93 -68.19 -35.86
N LYS A 2 -40.21 -68.09 -36.23
CA LYS A 2 -41.02 -66.88 -36.15
C LYS A 2 -41.30 -66.48 -34.70
N ILE A 3 -41.30 -65.17 -34.43
CA ILE A 3 -42.28 -64.32 -33.69
C ILE A 3 -41.58 -62.95 -33.57
N ASN A 4 -41.83 -61.98 -34.47
CA ASN A 4 -42.90 -60.94 -34.52
C ASN A 4 -42.36 -59.58 -34.04
N PHE A 5 -41.95 -58.67 -34.96
CA PHE A 5 -42.69 -57.52 -35.54
C PHE A 5 -42.97 -56.43 -34.46
N GLU A 6 -42.49 -55.17 -34.51
CA GLU A 6 -42.12 -54.21 -35.58
C GLU A 6 -41.02 -53.24 -35.04
N THR A 7 -39.95 -52.74 -35.70
CA THR A 7 -39.79 -51.84 -36.89
C THR A 7 -40.75 -50.64 -36.85
N ILE A 8 -40.42 -49.34 -36.94
CA ILE A 8 -39.56 -48.53 -37.83
C ILE A 8 -39.45 -47.14 -37.10
N TYR A 9 -38.34 -46.41 -36.95
CA TYR A 9 -37.53 -45.72 -37.94
C TYR A 9 -36.22 -45.19 -37.33
N ALA A 10 -35.17 -45.24 -38.13
CA ALA A 10 -33.91 -44.57 -37.95
C ALA A 10 -34.03 -43.05 -38.19
N ALA A 11 -33.40 -42.26 -37.33
CA ALA A 11 -32.65 -41.05 -37.69
C ALA A 11 -31.66 -40.72 -36.56
N VAL A 12 -30.42 -40.51 -36.95
CA VAL A 12 -29.17 -40.35 -36.16
C VAL A 12 -28.99 -38.85 -35.80
N PRO A 13 -28.16 -38.43 -34.82
CA PRO A 13 -28.04 -38.72 -33.38
C PRO A 13 -27.96 -37.38 -32.59
N ALA A 14 -27.42 -37.39 -31.36
CA ALA A 14 -26.95 -36.22 -30.61
C ALA A 14 -28.03 -35.32 -29.98
N LEU A 15 -28.42 -35.65 -28.76
CA LEU A 15 -28.42 -34.76 -27.59
C LEU A 15 -29.04 -35.54 -26.42
N LEU A 16 -28.56 -35.25 -25.21
CA LEU A 16 -29.08 -35.70 -23.90
C LEU A 16 -28.69 -37.12 -23.47
N GLY A 17 -27.73 -37.21 -22.53
CA GLY A 17 -27.42 -38.47 -21.87
C GLY A 17 -26.24 -38.49 -20.89
N THR A 18 -25.62 -37.36 -20.55
CA THR A 18 -24.69 -37.25 -19.40
C THR A 18 -24.97 -35.95 -18.63
N LEU A 19 -26.21 -35.81 -18.16
CA LEU A 19 -26.56 -34.86 -17.11
C LEU A 19 -26.69 -35.67 -15.83
N LEU A 20 -25.60 -35.77 -15.08
CA LEU A 20 -25.55 -35.91 -13.63
C LEU A 20 -24.07 -35.71 -13.27
N TRP A 21 -23.80 -34.95 -12.21
CA TRP A 21 -22.50 -34.34 -11.85
C TRP A 21 -22.23 -32.96 -12.50
N GLY A 22 -23.27 -32.12 -12.53
CA GLY A 22 -23.05 -30.69 -12.30
C GLY A 22 -22.75 -30.45 -10.83
N GLN A 23 -21.67 -29.73 -10.55
CA GLN A 23 -21.43 -29.07 -9.26
C GLN A 23 -22.73 -28.39 -8.79
N PRO A 24 -23.12 -28.48 -7.51
CA PRO A 24 -24.29 -27.75 -7.04
C PRO A 24 -24.10 -26.26 -7.30
N VAL A 25 -25.09 -25.67 -7.96
CA VAL A 25 -25.31 -24.23 -8.01
C VAL A 25 -25.19 -23.72 -6.58
N SER A 26 -24.26 -22.80 -6.35
CA SER A 26 -24.00 -22.13 -5.07
C SER A 26 -25.33 -21.86 -4.37
N ALA A 27 -25.55 -22.52 -3.23
CA ALA A 27 -26.51 -22.02 -2.26
C ALA A 27 -26.08 -20.57 -1.98
N GLN A 28 -26.97 -19.62 -2.26
CA GLN A 28 -26.72 -18.23 -1.93
C GLN A 28 -26.61 -18.18 -0.41
N GLU A 29 -25.39 -18.05 0.11
CA GLU A 29 -25.19 -17.91 1.54
C GLU A 29 -26.07 -16.74 2.04
N PRO A 30 -26.79 -16.95 3.15
CA PRO A 30 -27.68 -15.92 3.67
C PRO A 30 -26.88 -14.67 3.99
N ALA A 31 -27.44 -13.49 3.68
CA ALA A 31 -26.80 -12.22 3.96
C ALA A 31 -26.39 -12.13 5.46
N PRO A 32 -25.20 -11.57 5.74
CA PRO A 32 -24.74 -11.27 7.09
C PRO A 32 -25.81 -10.59 7.94
N ARG A 33 -25.86 -10.95 9.23
CA ARG A 33 -26.88 -10.43 10.17
C ARG A 33 -26.31 -9.51 11.25
N ASP A 34 -25.00 -9.52 11.39
CA ASP A 34 -24.23 -8.75 12.35
C ASP A 34 -22.83 -8.47 11.78
N LEU A 35 -22.08 -7.58 12.43
CA LEU A 35 -20.74 -7.19 12.00
C LEU A 35 -19.78 -8.38 11.94
N GLU A 36 -19.86 -9.34 12.88
CA GLU A 36 -18.96 -10.49 12.93
C GLU A 36 -19.21 -11.47 11.78
N SER A 37 -20.47 -11.77 11.46
CA SER A 37 -20.84 -12.58 10.29
C SER A 37 -20.54 -11.86 8.98
N PHE A 38 -20.63 -10.53 8.94
CA PHE A 38 -20.25 -9.73 7.79
C PHE A 38 -18.74 -9.79 7.55
N VAL A 39 -17.93 -9.60 8.59
CA VAL A 39 -16.46 -9.74 8.53
C VAL A 39 -16.07 -11.15 8.06
N LYS A 40 -16.64 -12.20 8.66
CA LYS A 40 -16.38 -13.59 8.23
C LYS A 40 -16.80 -13.85 6.79
N TYR A 41 -17.91 -13.25 6.34
CA TYR A 41 -18.40 -13.38 4.97
C TYR A 41 -17.47 -12.67 3.98
N VAL A 42 -17.07 -11.43 4.27
CA VAL A 42 -16.10 -10.68 3.45
C VAL A 42 -14.79 -11.45 3.38
N GLN A 43 -14.26 -11.95 4.51
CA GLN A 43 -13.05 -12.78 4.55
C GLN A 43 -13.15 -14.09 3.76
N SER A 44 -14.35 -14.64 3.54
CA SER A 44 -14.53 -15.89 2.79
C SER A 44 -14.85 -15.69 1.31
N HIS A 45 -15.30 -14.49 0.91
CA HIS A 45 -15.73 -14.18 -0.46
C HIS A 45 -14.79 -13.21 -1.17
N HIS A 46 -14.17 -12.29 -0.43
CA HIS A 46 -13.10 -11.43 -0.91
C HIS A 46 -11.77 -12.17 -0.79
N ARG A 47 -10.88 -11.99 -1.76
CA ARG A 47 -9.56 -12.65 -1.82
C ARG A 47 -8.40 -11.69 -1.65
N ALA A 48 -8.56 -10.40 -1.97
CA ALA A 48 -7.55 -9.43 -1.59
C ALA A 48 -7.60 -9.22 -0.07
N PRO A 49 -6.45 -9.03 0.58
CA PRO A 49 -6.40 -8.83 2.01
C PRO A 49 -7.00 -7.47 2.40
N PHE A 50 -8.32 -7.40 2.65
CA PHE A 50 -8.98 -6.15 3.04
C PHE A 50 -8.33 -5.55 4.29
N ASP A 51 -7.73 -4.37 4.14
CA ASP A 51 -6.79 -3.81 5.12
C ASP A 51 -7.29 -2.52 5.78
N ARG A 52 -8.58 -2.47 6.08
CA ARG A 52 -9.26 -1.26 6.55
C ARG A 52 -8.71 -0.63 7.83
N GLU A 53 -8.11 -1.43 8.72
CA GLU A 53 -7.91 -1.07 10.14
C GLU A 53 -6.54 -1.58 10.61
N GLY A 54 -5.47 -1.02 10.05
CA GLY A 54 -4.17 -1.64 10.16
C GLY A 54 -3.59 -1.78 11.55
N ALA A 55 -4.11 -1.02 12.52
CA ALA A 55 -3.75 -1.19 13.91
C ALA A 55 -4.79 -0.51 14.84
N VAL A 56 -5.66 -1.29 15.51
CA VAL A 56 -6.48 -0.75 16.59
C VAL A 56 -5.79 -0.99 17.92
N LEU A 57 -5.42 0.08 18.62
CA LEU A 57 -4.95 -0.03 20.00
C LEU A 57 -6.13 -0.42 20.93
N PRO A 58 -5.99 -1.39 21.83
CA PRO A 58 -7.06 -1.78 22.74
C PRO A 58 -7.59 -0.60 23.58
N LYS A 59 -8.91 -0.36 23.56
CA LYS A 59 -9.54 0.65 24.43
C LYS A 59 -9.41 0.23 25.91
N GLY A 60 -8.86 1.11 26.74
CA GLY A 60 -8.87 0.95 28.20
C GLY A 60 -7.69 0.16 28.79
N GLU A 61 -6.85 -0.44 27.97
CA GLU A 61 -5.54 -0.95 28.37
C GLU A 61 -4.48 -0.17 27.60
N VAL A 62 -4.12 1.01 28.11
CA VAL A 62 -2.75 1.48 27.90
C VAL A 62 -1.90 0.45 28.64
N LEU A 63 -1.54 -0.65 27.95
CA LEU A 63 -0.33 -1.38 28.27
C LEU A 63 0.69 -0.27 28.49
N ARG A 64 1.15 -0.13 29.73
CA ARG A 64 2.22 0.83 30.03
C ARG A 64 3.35 0.40 29.10
N LEU A 65 3.46 1.04 27.94
CA LEU A 65 4.65 1.02 27.11
C LEU A 65 5.71 1.44 28.12
N GLN A 66 6.46 0.44 28.59
CA GLN A 66 7.37 0.65 29.69
C GLN A 66 8.41 1.57 29.10
N ILE A 67 8.29 2.87 29.41
CA ILE A 67 9.38 3.81 29.19
C ILE A 67 10.55 3.16 29.91
N ASN A 68 11.48 2.61 29.16
CA ASN A 68 12.71 2.12 29.74
C ASN A 68 13.49 3.39 30.12
N PRO A 69 13.58 3.75 31.42
CA PRO A 69 14.29 4.97 31.81
C PRO A 69 15.80 4.86 31.54
N ASN A 70 16.27 3.65 31.21
CA ASN A 70 17.63 3.35 30.78
C ASN A 70 17.73 3.13 29.25
N ALA A 71 16.74 3.59 28.46
CA ALA A 71 16.84 3.58 27.01
C ALA A 71 18.17 4.24 26.61
N PRO A 72 19.04 3.53 25.85
CA PRO A 72 20.33 4.06 25.49
C PRO A 72 20.14 5.34 24.67
N LEU A 73 20.99 6.34 24.92
CA LEU A 73 21.11 7.48 24.00
C LEU A 73 21.38 6.91 22.60
N LEU A 74 20.56 7.31 21.63
CA LEU A 74 20.72 6.97 20.22
C LEU A 74 22.18 7.29 19.82
N LYS A 75 22.94 6.25 19.49
CA LYS A 75 24.31 6.36 18.99
C LYS A 75 24.30 5.95 17.53
N GLY A 76 24.56 6.90 16.65
CA GLY A 76 24.75 6.61 15.24
C GLY A 76 24.45 7.80 14.35
N SER A 77 24.46 7.58 13.04
CA SER A 77 24.26 8.62 12.03
C SER A 77 22.81 8.75 11.58
N ASN A 78 21.93 7.81 11.94
CA ASN A 78 20.53 7.90 11.55
C ASN A 78 19.83 9.01 12.33
N ILE A 79 18.90 9.69 11.66
CA ILE A 79 18.21 10.86 12.20
C ILE A 79 16.77 10.46 12.50
N LYS A 80 16.30 10.75 13.71
CA LYS A 80 14.89 10.56 14.06
C LYS A 80 14.05 11.64 13.38
N VAL A 81 13.03 11.23 12.64
CA VAL A 81 12.17 12.12 11.85
C VAL A 81 11.11 12.78 12.72
N ASN A 82 10.37 12.02 13.52
CA ASN A 82 9.39 12.58 14.44
C ASN A 82 10.07 13.24 15.66
N GLN A 83 9.63 14.44 16.04
CA GLN A 83 10.33 15.27 17.04
C GLN A 83 9.78 15.12 18.47
N ASP A 84 8.68 14.40 18.62
CA ASP A 84 8.12 14.11 19.91
C ASP A 84 8.94 13.08 20.70
N ARG A 85 8.55 12.92 21.97
CA ARG A 85 9.13 11.95 22.91
C ARG A 85 8.10 11.01 23.52
N ASN A 86 6.87 10.98 22.98
CA ASN A 86 5.88 10.09 23.56
C ASN A 86 6.16 8.65 23.11
N PRO A 87 5.71 7.67 23.90
CA PRO A 87 5.91 6.28 23.58
C PRO A 87 4.86 5.76 22.59
N TRP A 88 4.13 6.60 21.85
CA TRP A 88 3.13 6.08 20.92
C TRP A 88 3.77 5.66 19.60
N PRO A 89 3.35 4.52 19.02
CA PRO A 89 3.89 4.02 17.77
C PRO A 89 3.80 5.05 16.63
N LYS A 90 4.72 4.93 15.67
CA LYS A 90 4.74 5.60 14.38
C LYS A 90 4.99 4.54 13.31
N ALA A 91 4.00 4.31 12.48
CA ALA A 91 4.00 3.22 11.52
C ALA A 91 3.56 3.75 10.15
N GLU A 92 3.64 2.89 9.13
CA GLU A 92 3.22 3.18 7.75
C GLU A 92 3.79 4.48 7.20
N ILE A 93 4.86 4.40 6.43
CA ILE A 93 5.57 5.62 6.01
C ILE A 93 5.32 5.88 4.53
N ALA A 94 5.03 7.15 4.21
CA ALA A 94 5.22 7.70 2.89
C ALA A 94 6.14 8.91 2.95
N GLY A 95 6.68 9.29 1.80
CA GLY A 95 7.56 10.44 1.72
C GLY A 95 7.96 10.76 0.30
N ALA A 96 8.32 12.02 0.07
CA ALA A 96 8.76 12.51 -1.22
C ALA A 96 9.76 13.66 -1.04
N VAL A 97 10.69 13.77 -1.98
CA VAL A 97 11.71 14.81 -2.01
C VAL A 97 11.34 15.81 -3.10
N ASP A 98 11.56 17.10 -2.84
CA ASP A 98 11.35 18.16 -3.83
C ASP A 98 12.21 17.89 -5.09
N PRO A 99 11.58 17.68 -6.26
CA PRO A 99 12.27 17.30 -7.49
C PRO A 99 13.09 18.44 -8.10
N THR A 100 13.00 19.65 -7.55
CA THR A 100 13.73 20.83 -8.03
C THR A 100 15.05 21.01 -7.28
N SER A 101 14.98 21.04 -5.95
CA SER A 101 16.14 21.35 -5.12
C SER A 101 16.82 20.14 -4.48
N GLY A 102 16.08 19.05 -4.26
CA GLY A 102 16.50 17.92 -3.42
C GLY A 102 16.60 18.24 -1.93
N ASN A 103 16.47 19.51 -1.52
CA ASN A 103 16.71 19.93 -0.15
C ASN A 103 15.49 19.74 0.77
N ASN A 104 14.29 19.79 0.18
CA ASN A 104 13.05 19.63 0.91
C ASN A 104 12.62 18.16 0.85
N TYR A 105 12.37 17.58 2.02
CA TYR A 105 11.94 16.20 2.16
C TYR A 105 10.76 16.17 3.13
N VAL A 106 9.64 15.61 2.70
CA VAL A 106 8.46 15.39 3.54
C VAL A 106 8.30 13.91 3.77
N VAL A 107 8.06 13.55 5.02
CA VAL A 107 7.73 12.19 5.47
C VAL A 107 6.42 12.24 6.24
N MET A 108 5.52 11.32 5.96
CA MET A 108 4.26 11.14 6.68
C MET A 108 4.21 9.79 7.36
N SER A 109 3.38 9.68 8.40
CA SER A 109 3.14 8.44 9.11
C SER A 109 1.77 8.33 9.75
N ASN A 110 1.30 7.08 9.89
CA ASN A 110 0.34 6.71 10.92
C ASN A 110 0.92 7.00 12.29
N ASP A 111 0.16 7.77 13.07
CA ASP A 111 0.58 8.25 14.35
C ASP A 111 -0.47 8.01 15.42
N PHE A 112 -0.09 7.15 16.36
CA PHE A 112 -1.01 6.63 17.36
C PHE A 112 -1.11 7.54 18.60
N ARG A 113 -0.54 8.76 18.54
CA ARG A 113 -0.57 9.76 19.63
C ARG A 113 -1.96 10.35 19.86
N GLU A 114 -2.71 10.53 18.79
CA GLU A 114 -3.96 11.26 18.75
C GLU A 114 -5.03 10.37 18.13
N ASN A 115 -6.21 10.30 18.75
CA ASN A 115 -7.39 9.61 18.23
C ASN A 115 -7.18 8.16 17.74
N TYR A 116 -6.26 7.41 18.36
CA TYR A 116 -5.86 6.06 17.99
C TYR A 116 -5.07 5.94 16.69
N ASP A 117 -5.43 6.66 15.63
CA ASP A 117 -4.60 6.82 14.43
C ASP A 117 -4.90 8.17 13.77
N HIS A 118 -3.86 8.98 13.57
CA HIS A 118 -3.94 10.31 12.99
C HIS A 118 -2.73 10.56 12.08
N MET A 119 -2.90 11.31 10.99
CA MET A 119 -1.76 11.61 10.12
C MET A 119 -0.90 12.70 10.70
N PHE A 120 0.39 12.38 10.81
CA PHE A 120 1.44 13.36 11.02
C PHE A 120 2.32 13.44 9.78
N TYR A 121 2.83 14.65 9.54
CA TYR A 121 3.81 14.92 8.52
C TYR A 121 5.00 15.67 9.14
N HIS A 122 6.16 15.42 8.56
CA HIS A 122 7.43 15.92 9.04
C HIS A 122 8.14 16.54 7.84
N VAL A 123 8.53 17.79 7.97
CA VAL A 123 9.16 18.56 6.90
C VAL A 123 10.61 18.81 7.25
N SER A 124 11.51 18.42 6.35
CA SER A 124 12.91 18.83 6.40
C SER A 124 13.21 19.78 5.25
N THR A 125 13.77 20.95 5.56
CA THR A 125 14.36 21.87 4.56
C THR A 125 15.89 21.80 4.54
N THR A 126 16.43 20.76 5.19
CA THR A 126 17.86 20.58 5.45
C THR A 126 18.34 19.21 4.97
N ASN A 127 17.75 18.71 3.89
CA ASN A 127 18.09 17.43 3.28
C ASN A 127 17.97 16.24 4.26
N GLY A 128 16.97 16.26 5.13
CA GLY A 128 16.72 15.25 6.16
C GLY A 128 17.51 15.41 7.46
N ALA A 129 18.27 16.51 7.64
CA ALA A 129 19.09 16.72 8.83
C ALA A 129 18.28 17.17 10.07
N THR A 130 17.25 17.98 9.86
CA THR A 130 16.33 18.49 10.90
C THR A 130 14.91 18.45 10.38
N TRP A 131 13.93 18.33 11.27
CA TRP A 131 12.55 18.01 10.92
C TRP A 131 11.55 18.81 11.75
N THR A 132 10.40 19.09 11.16
CA THR A 132 9.18 19.49 11.90
C THR A 132 8.42 18.25 12.40
N ASP A 133 7.36 18.47 13.17
CA ASP A 133 6.49 17.42 13.72
C ASP A 133 5.07 17.96 13.78
N ASP A 134 4.40 17.91 12.62
CA ASP A 134 3.14 18.59 12.39
C ASP A 134 2.01 17.58 12.19
N SER A 135 0.83 17.91 12.72
CA SER A 135 -0.38 17.11 12.54
C SER A 135 -1.13 17.58 11.30
N MET A 136 -1.59 16.64 10.47
CA MET A 136 -2.56 16.93 9.43
C MET A 136 -3.91 17.23 10.08
N VAL A 137 -4.58 18.30 9.66
CA VAL A 137 -5.90 18.61 10.19
C VAL A 137 -6.90 17.63 9.56
N GLY A 138 -7.61 16.88 10.40
CA GLY A 138 -8.72 16.02 9.97
C GLY A 138 -9.81 16.79 9.23
N GLY A 139 -10.36 16.19 8.18
CA GLY A 139 -11.51 16.76 7.50
C GLY A 139 -12.80 16.66 8.30
N LEU A 140 -13.84 17.20 7.70
CA LEU A 140 -15.17 17.31 8.30
C LEU A 140 -16.09 16.35 7.56
N ASP A 141 -16.66 15.40 8.28
CA ASP A 141 -17.62 14.46 7.71
C ASP A 141 -18.91 15.18 7.27
N PRO A 142 -19.18 15.29 5.95
CA PRO A 142 -20.36 16.02 5.47
C PRO A 142 -21.68 15.29 5.78
N PHE A 143 -21.65 13.99 6.12
CA PHE A 143 -22.82 13.16 6.39
C PHE A 143 -23.21 13.09 7.86
N THR A 144 -22.29 13.37 8.79
CA THR A 144 -22.60 13.51 10.22
C THR A 144 -22.77 14.95 10.70
N GLY A 145 -22.83 15.92 9.77
CA GLY A 145 -22.99 17.34 10.12
C GLY A 145 -21.67 17.99 10.54
N PHE A 146 -20.57 17.57 9.91
CA PHE A 146 -19.21 18.07 10.11
C PHE A 146 -18.62 17.72 11.48
N ILE A 147 -18.98 16.56 12.04
CA ILE A 147 -18.25 16.01 13.19
C ILE A 147 -16.84 15.67 12.69
N PRO A 148 -15.78 16.00 13.46
CA PRO A 148 -14.43 15.58 13.10
C PRO A 148 -14.36 14.07 12.94
N LEU A 149 -13.81 13.62 11.81
CA LEU A 149 -13.62 12.21 11.53
C LEU A 149 -12.73 11.57 12.61
N THR A 150 -12.98 10.29 12.91
CA THR A 150 -12.44 9.64 14.10
C THR A 150 -11.05 9.02 13.93
N PHE A 151 -10.60 8.80 12.69
CA PHE A 151 -9.26 8.29 12.37
C PHE A 151 -8.74 8.83 11.05
N GLN A 152 -7.43 8.80 10.88
CA GLN A 152 -6.73 8.93 9.60
C GLN A 152 -5.66 7.84 9.49
N SER A 153 -5.39 7.33 8.28
CA SER A 153 -4.39 6.30 8.01
C SER A 153 -3.79 6.47 6.60
N ASP A 154 -2.84 5.61 6.25
CA ASP A 154 -2.38 5.35 4.89
C ASP A 154 -1.82 6.61 4.20
N PRO A 155 -0.68 7.11 4.67
CA PRO A 155 -0.14 8.34 4.15
C PRO A 155 0.33 8.17 2.70
N GLY A 156 0.16 9.24 1.92
CA GLY A 156 0.83 9.43 0.63
C GLY A 156 1.42 10.82 0.54
N VAL A 157 2.59 10.95 -0.08
CA VAL A 157 3.29 12.23 -0.26
C VAL A 157 3.79 12.35 -1.69
N ALA A 158 3.56 13.51 -2.33
CA ALA A 158 4.16 13.84 -3.61
C ALA A 158 4.54 15.32 -3.69
N PHE A 159 5.43 15.66 -4.63
CA PHE A 159 5.84 17.03 -4.94
C PHE A 159 5.65 17.33 -6.43
N ASP A 160 5.36 18.60 -6.74
CA ASP A 160 5.47 19.11 -8.10
C ASP A 160 6.80 19.86 -8.34
N ARG A 161 7.04 20.28 -9.59
CA ARG A 161 8.25 21.00 -10.01
C ARG A 161 8.35 22.46 -9.55
N VAL A 162 7.33 23.01 -8.92
CA VAL A 162 7.35 24.39 -8.41
C VAL A 162 7.41 24.43 -6.88
N GLY A 163 7.59 23.25 -6.25
CA GLY A 163 7.77 23.12 -4.80
C GLY A 163 6.46 23.00 -4.04
N HIS A 164 5.33 22.79 -4.72
CA HIS A 164 4.11 22.40 -4.03
C HIS A 164 4.22 20.94 -3.60
N SER A 165 3.66 20.63 -2.43
CA SER A 165 3.61 19.30 -1.85
C SER A 165 2.18 18.88 -1.60
N PHE A 166 1.90 17.59 -1.76
CA PHE A 166 0.57 17.03 -1.65
C PHE A 166 0.62 15.86 -0.68
N LEU A 167 -0.31 15.86 0.28
CA LEU A 167 -0.50 14.79 1.24
C LEU A 167 -1.83 14.11 0.90
N SER A 168 -1.84 12.79 0.75
CA SER A 168 -3.07 12.00 0.72
C SER A 168 -3.19 11.16 1.98
N THR A 169 -4.42 10.91 2.40
CA THR A 169 -4.74 10.07 3.56
C THR A 169 -6.12 9.48 3.37
N ILE A 170 -6.35 8.30 3.96
CA ILE A 170 -7.72 7.88 4.25
C ILE A 170 -8.13 8.55 5.55
N THR A 171 -9.38 8.98 5.61
CA THR A 171 -10.00 9.53 6.80
C THR A 171 -11.34 8.80 6.99
N GLY A 172 -11.79 8.58 8.22
CA GLY A 172 -13.05 7.85 8.40
C GLY A 172 -13.60 7.84 9.82
N ASN A 173 -14.71 7.13 9.97
CA ASN A 173 -15.42 6.97 11.23
C ASN A 173 -15.30 5.55 11.78
N LEU A 174 -15.17 5.45 13.11
CA LEU A 174 -15.28 4.23 13.88
C LEU A 174 -16.20 4.48 15.08
N ILE A 175 -17.46 4.78 14.77
CA ILE A 175 -18.46 5.20 15.75
C ILE A 175 -19.39 4.03 16.06
N PHE A 176 -19.49 3.69 17.35
CA PHE A 176 -20.46 2.75 17.90
C PHE A 176 -21.22 3.43 19.03
N ASP A 177 -22.46 3.82 18.75
CA ASP A 177 -23.36 4.43 19.72
C ASP A 177 -24.45 3.43 20.10
N PHE A 178 -24.19 2.70 21.19
CA PHE A 178 -25.11 1.69 21.70
C PHE A 178 -26.40 2.29 22.27
N ASP A 179 -26.34 3.52 22.80
CA ASP A 179 -27.49 4.17 23.43
C ASP A 179 -28.50 4.62 22.37
N ASN A 180 -28.00 5.10 21.23
CA ASN A 180 -28.83 5.54 20.10
C ASN A 180 -28.98 4.48 19.00
N ASN A 181 -28.47 3.26 19.20
CA ASN A 181 -28.51 2.17 18.22
C ASN A 181 -27.96 2.60 16.85
N TYR A 182 -26.77 3.21 16.83
CA TYR A 182 -26.15 3.78 15.64
C TYR A 182 -24.70 3.32 15.46
N ILE A 183 -24.32 3.05 14.21
CA ILE A 183 -22.98 2.68 13.77
C ILE A 183 -22.63 3.54 12.56
N ASN A 184 -21.41 4.09 12.52
CA ASN A 184 -20.84 4.74 11.35
C ASN A 184 -19.39 4.27 11.14
N LEU A 185 -19.14 3.71 9.96
CA LEU A 185 -17.87 3.16 9.48
C LEU A 185 -17.49 3.76 8.11
N ASP A 186 -17.97 4.97 7.82
CA ASP A 186 -17.74 5.68 6.56
C ASP A 186 -16.22 5.90 6.34
N THR A 187 -15.79 5.90 5.08
CA THR A 187 -14.39 6.10 4.68
C THR A 187 -14.30 7.11 3.54
N GLU A 188 -13.38 8.06 3.68
CA GLU A 188 -13.14 9.18 2.77
C GLU A 188 -11.66 9.23 2.37
N ILE A 189 -11.37 9.61 1.13
CA ILE A 189 -10.01 9.95 0.68
C ILE A 189 -9.86 11.46 0.64
N GLU A 190 -8.84 11.98 1.31
CA GLU A 190 -8.60 13.42 1.43
C GLU A 190 -7.22 13.80 0.88
N VAL A 191 -7.12 15.00 0.32
CA VAL A 191 -5.85 15.61 -0.08
C VAL A 191 -5.64 16.97 0.56
N ALA A 192 -4.50 17.14 1.20
CA ALA A 192 -3.96 18.42 1.64
C ALA A 192 -2.87 18.92 0.71
N GLN A 193 -2.81 20.24 0.49
CA GLN A 193 -1.84 20.87 -0.40
C GLN A 193 -1.00 21.91 0.36
N GLY A 194 0.32 21.84 0.17
CA GLY A 194 1.31 22.78 0.69
C GLY A 194 1.91 23.57 -0.47
N PHE A 195 2.01 24.90 -0.31
CA PHE A 195 2.44 25.81 -1.39
C PHE A 195 3.80 26.47 -1.15
N ASP A 196 4.47 26.15 -0.03
CA ASP A 196 5.76 26.71 0.32
C ASP A 196 6.75 25.60 0.68
N ASN A 197 7.18 24.86 -0.35
CA ASN A 197 8.32 23.94 -0.28
C ASN A 197 8.18 22.84 0.79
N GLY A 198 7.00 22.23 0.88
CA GLY A 198 6.72 21.23 1.90
C GLY A 198 6.09 21.78 3.18
N THR A 199 5.90 23.11 3.32
CA THR A 199 5.22 23.68 4.49
C THR A 199 3.74 23.94 4.24
N TYR A 200 2.95 23.81 5.31
CA TYR A 200 1.49 23.86 5.28
C TYR A 200 0.98 24.94 6.24
N THR A 201 0.82 26.17 5.76
CA THR A 201 0.41 27.31 6.59
C THR A 201 -1.10 27.33 6.91
N SER A 202 -1.92 26.56 6.20
CA SER A 202 -3.35 26.35 6.45
C SER A 202 -3.80 25.04 5.80
N LEU A 203 -4.12 24.03 6.61
CA LEU A 203 -4.60 22.72 6.15
C LEU A 203 -6.13 22.68 6.16
N LEU A 204 -6.72 22.87 4.99
CA LEU A 204 -8.09 22.44 4.73
C LEU A 204 -8.00 21.31 3.70
N PRO A 205 -8.16 20.04 4.12
CA PRO A 205 -8.16 18.92 3.18
C PRO A 205 -9.32 19.06 2.20
N THR A 206 -9.10 18.59 0.97
CA THR A 206 -10.11 18.47 -0.07
C THR A 206 -10.57 17.00 -0.13
N PRO A 207 -11.86 16.72 0.11
CA PRO A 207 -12.45 15.41 -0.16
C PRO A 207 -12.29 15.05 -1.63
N ILE A 208 -11.72 13.89 -1.91
CA ILE A 208 -11.55 13.34 -3.27
C ILE A 208 -12.66 12.36 -3.58
N ASP A 209 -12.97 11.50 -2.61
CA ASP A 209 -13.99 10.46 -2.70
C ASP A 209 -14.46 10.06 -1.31
N ASP A 210 -15.70 9.62 -1.20
CA ASP A 210 -16.32 9.19 0.06
C ASP A 210 -17.26 8.00 -0.17
N GLN A 211 -17.19 7.03 0.74
CA GLN A 211 -18.07 5.86 0.74
C GLN A 211 -18.83 5.76 2.08
N PRO A 212 -20.15 6.01 2.07
CA PRO A 212 -20.97 5.88 3.26
C PRO A 212 -21.17 4.40 3.62
N CYS A 213 -21.05 4.13 4.91
CA CYS A 213 -21.08 2.84 5.59
C CYS A 213 -21.67 2.99 7.01
N ASN A 214 -22.97 3.23 7.12
CA ASN A 214 -23.63 3.54 8.40
C ASN A 214 -25.02 2.92 8.55
N GLY A 215 -25.57 2.98 9.76
CA GLY A 215 -26.92 2.54 10.06
C GLY A 215 -27.12 2.20 11.54
N SER A 216 -28.02 1.27 11.81
CA SER A 216 -28.25 0.72 13.15
C SER A 216 -27.66 -0.68 13.30
N PHE A 217 -27.56 -1.19 14.53
CA PHE A 217 -27.05 -2.55 14.77
C PHE A 217 -27.91 -3.65 14.12
N SER A 218 -29.16 -3.36 13.77
CA SER A 218 -30.07 -4.30 13.10
C SER A 218 -30.36 -3.98 11.63
N SER A 219 -29.95 -2.81 11.15
CA SER A 219 -30.14 -2.35 9.78
C SER A 219 -28.99 -1.45 9.40
N PHE A 220 -27.95 -2.05 8.84
CA PHE A 220 -26.68 -1.43 8.46
C PHE A 220 -26.54 -1.41 6.95
N ASN A 221 -26.09 -0.29 6.38
CA ASN A 221 -25.86 -0.17 4.94
C ASN A 221 -24.42 0.26 4.68
N CYS A 222 -23.64 -0.65 4.09
CA CYS A 222 -22.25 -0.42 3.75
C CYS A 222 -21.97 -0.96 2.34
N PRO A 223 -22.34 -0.24 1.27
CA PRO A 223 -22.10 -0.67 -0.10
C PRO A 223 -20.61 -0.87 -0.39
N ALA A 224 -19.75 0.04 0.08
CA ALA A 224 -18.31 -0.02 -0.17
C ALA A 224 -17.52 0.69 0.94
N THR A 225 -16.20 0.51 0.90
CA THR A 225 -15.21 1.22 1.71
C THR A 225 -13.97 1.51 0.87
N LEU A 226 -13.28 2.60 1.18
CA LEU A 226 -12.03 3.03 0.56
C LEU A 226 -10.85 2.58 1.41
N ASP A 227 -9.67 2.44 0.80
CA ASP A 227 -8.45 2.00 1.47
C ASP A 227 -7.20 2.39 0.68
N LYS A 228 -6.08 2.65 1.38
CA LYS A 228 -4.74 2.86 0.81
C LYS A 228 -4.63 3.91 -0.30
N PRO A 229 -5.01 5.19 -0.06
CA PRO A 229 -4.76 6.27 -0.99
C PRO A 229 -3.30 6.64 -1.08
N LEU A 230 -2.78 6.56 -2.29
CA LEU A 230 -1.46 7.07 -2.64
C LEU A 230 -1.60 8.18 -3.67
N ILE A 231 -0.53 8.95 -3.82
CA ILE A 231 -0.53 10.16 -4.61
C ILE A 231 0.74 10.25 -5.45
N THR A 232 0.60 10.71 -6.69
CA THR A 232 1.72 10.93 -7.61
C THR A 232 1.45 12.19 -8.41
N VAL A 233 2.48 12.98 -8.67
CA VAL A 233 2.38 14.16 -9.52
C VAL A 233 3.17 13.90 -10.80
N ASP A 234 2.62 14.30 -11.94
CA ASP A 234 3.40 14.38 -13.17
C ASP A 234 4.39 15.54 -13.08
N ASP A 235 5.60 15.21 -12.68
CA ASP A 235 6.73 16.10 -12.62
C ASP A 235 7.70 15.84 -13.78
N VAL A 236 7.27 15.32 -14.93
CA VAL A 236 8.18 15.01 -16.04
C VAL A 236 8.47 16.28 -16.87
N PRO A 237 9.76 16.62 -17.16
CA PRO A 237 10.08 17.82 -17.91
C PRO A 237 9.50 17.74 -19.33
N GLY A 238 8.65 18.70 -19.68
CA GLY A 238 8.06 18.77 -21.02
C GLY A 238 6.83 17.88 -21.22
N SER A 239 6.37 17.17 -20.17
CA SER A 239 5.08 16.47 -20.24
C SER A 239 3.95 17.45 -20.60
N PRO A 240 3.00 17.03 -21.48
CA PRO A 240 1.78 17.79 -21.74
C PRO A 240 0.83 17.82 -20.52
N HIS A 241 1.03 16.93 -19.55
CA HIS A 241 0.23 16.78 -18.34
C HIS A 241 0.99 17.23 -17.08
N LYS A 242 2.13 17.91 -17.23
CA LYS A 242 2.94 18.40 -16.11
C LYS A 242 2.10 19.13 -15.04
N GLY A 243 2.33 18.78 -13.78
CA GLY A 243 1.60 19.29 -12.63
C GLY A 243 0.29 18.56 -12.34
N THR A 244 -0.13 17.60 -13.17
CA THR A 244 -1.32 16.78 -12.87
C THR A 244 -1.06 15.98 -11.59
N VAL A 245 -1.99 16.06 -10.65
CA VAL A 245 -1.95 15.36 -9.37
C VAL A 245 -2.89 14.16 -9.46
N TYR A 246 -2.37 12.96 -9.34
CA TYR A 246 -3.11 11.71 -9.37
C TYR A 246 -3.24 11.13 -7.96
N VAL A 247 -4.46 10.80 -7.55
CA VAL A 247 -4.77 10.10 -6.30
C VAL A 247 -5.40 8.77 -6.68
N TYR A 248 -4.89 7.69 -6.13
CA TYR A 248 -5.33 6.34 -6.47
C TYR A 248 -5.38 5.46 -5.23
N TYR A 249 -6.37 4.59 -5.18
CA TYR A 249 -6.78 3.89 -3.96
C TYR A 249 -7.52 2.61 -4.30
N THR A 250 -7.75 1.78 -3.28
CA THR A 250 -8.55 0.57 -3.40
C THR A 250 -9.99 0.85 -3.00
N LEU A 251 -10.94 0.47 -3.85
CA LEU A 251 -12.35 0.40 -3.50
C LEU A 251 -12.71 -1.05 -3.16
N PHE A 252 -13.20 -1.29 -1.96
CA PHE A 252 -13.75 -2.58 -1.54
C PHE A 252 -15.26 -2.56 -1.63
N CYS A 253 -15.79 -3.35 -2.56
CA CYS A 253 -17.21 -3.42 -2.83
C CYS A 253 -17.85 -4.63 -2.13
N ASN A 254 -18.87 -4.35 -1.33
CA ASN A 254 -19.52 -5.32 -0.46
C ASN A 254 -20.71 -6.00 -1.16
N GLU A 255 -21.88 -6.08 -0.51
CA GLU A 255 -22.97 -6.97 -0.90
C GLU A 255 -23.69 -6.62 -2.19
N ARG A 256 -23.55 -5.37 -2.64
CA ARG A 256 -24.17 -4.84 -3.85
C ARG A 256 -23.08 -4.41 -4.79
N ARG A 257 -23.38 -4.45 -6.09
CA ARG A 257 -22.54 -3.78 -7.09
C ARG A 257 -22.39 -2.31 -6.70
N CYS A 258 -21.15 -1.84 -6.67
CA CYS A 258 -20.80 -0.48 -6.31
C CYS A 258 -20.61 0.32 -7.59
N GLY A 259 -21.24 1.48 -7.66
CA GLY A 259 -20.96 2.49 -8.66
C GLY A 259 -20.26 3.63 -7.96
N ASP A 260 -19.11 4.03 -8.48
CA ASP A 260 -18.31 5.10 -7.91
C ASP A 260 -17.66 5.91 -9.04
N GLY A 261 -18.01 7.19 -9.12
CA GLY A 261 -17.74 8.01 -10.30
C GLY A 261 -18.20 7.32 -11.59
N ASN A 262 -17.24 6.99 -12.46
CA ASN A 262 -17.47 6.24 -13.70
C ASN A 262 -17.14 4.74 -13.60
N ALA A 263 -16.68 4.29 -12.43
CA ALA A 263 -16.37 2.90 -12.16
C ALA A 263 -17.63 2.10 -11.80
N THR A 264 -17.64 0.83 -12.17
CA THR A 264 -18.65 -0.12 -11.73
C THR A 264 -17.94 -1.40 -11.31
N VAL A 265 -17.99 -1.69 -10.01
CA VAL A 265 -17.28 -2.81 -9.40
C VAL A 265 -18.30 -3.89 -9.01
N PRO A 266 -18.05 -5.17 -9.34
CA PRO A 266 -18.93 -6.26 -8.92
C PRO A 266 -19.12 -6.31 -7.38
N ARG A 267 -20.12 -7.06 -6.93
CA ARG A 267 -20.28 -7.34 -5.50
C ARG A 267 -19.14 -8.24 -5.01
N PHE A 268 -18.74 -8.10 -3.75
CA PHE A 268 -17.72 -8.91 -3.09
C PHE A 268 -16.40 -8.95 -3.86
N SER A 269 -15.97 -7.78 -4.32
CA SER A 269 -14.75 -7.60 -5.07
C SER A 269 -14.07 -6.31 -4.64
N SER A 270 -12.81 -6.15 -5.00
CA SER A 270 -12.14 -4.86 -4.95
C SER A 270 -11.69 -4.43 -6.33
N ALA A 271 -11.38 -3.15 -6.46
CA ALA A 271 -10.82 -2.56 -7.65
C ALA A 271 -9.88 -1.42 -7.29
N ILE A 272 -8.94 -1.12 -8.18
CA ILE A 272 -8.15 0.11 -8.08
C ILE A 272 -8.88 1.22 -8.82
N LEU A 273 -9.07 2.34 -8.14
CA LEU A 273 -9.62 3.57 -8.69
C LEU A 273 -8.57 4.67 -8.73
N GLU A 274 -8.77 5.64 -9.61
CA GLU A 274 -7.94 6.83 -9.72
C GLU A 274 -8.80 8.07 -9.99
N SER A 275 -8.43 9.17 -9.35
CA SER A 275 -8.91 10.51 -9.64
C SER A 275 -7.74 11.49 -9.74
N HIS A 276 -7.80 12.43 -10.68
CA HIS A 276 -6.76 13.44 -10.85
C HIS A 276 -7.27 14.86 -10.95
N SER A 277 -6.41 15.79 -10.58
CA SER A 277 -6.55 17.21 -10.81
C SER A 277 -5.51 17.69 -11.83
N PRO A 278 -5.85 18.57 -12.77
CA PRO A 278 -4.89 19.11 -13.76
C PRO A 278 -3.81 20.01 -13.13
N GLY A 279 -3.87 20.31 -11.83
CA GLY A 279 -2.87 21.11 -11.13
C GLY A 279 -3.26 21.45 -9.70
N ALA A 280 -2.31 22.01 -8.95
CA ALA A 280 -2.55 22.49 -7.58
C ALA A 280 -3.73 23.48 -7.52
N GLY A 281 -4.59 23.33 -6.52
CA GLY A 281 -5.79 24.15 -6.31
C GLY A 281 -6.92 23.97 -7.34
N LEU A 282 -6.79 23.04 -8.30
CA LEU A 282 -7.84 22.73 -9.28
C LEU A 282 -8.66 21.51 -8.83
N PRO A 283 -9.93 21.38 -9.29
CA PRO A 283 -10.79 20.28 -8.87
C PRO A 283 -10.32 18.93 -9.41
N PHE A 284 -10.56 17.88 -8.63
CA PHE A 284 -10.34 16.50 -9.03
C PHE A 284 -11.47 15.97 -9.92
N SER A 285 -11.14 15.02 -10.77
CA SER A 285 -12.08 14.31 -11.63
C SER A 285 -13.01 13.38 -10.85
N ALA A 286 -14.06 12.86 -11.50
CA ALA A 286 -14.77 11.71 -10.94
C ALA A 286 -13.87 10.45 -11.01
N PRO A 287 -13.91 9.55 -10.00
CA PRO A 287 -13.12 8.33 -9.99
C PRO A 287 -13.28 7.48 -11.26
N LYS A 288 -12.18 6.90 -11.72
CA LYS A 288 -12.12 5.99 -12.88
C LYS A 288 -11.54 4.63 -12.50
N LEU A 289 -12.07 3.59 -13.14
CA LEU A 289 -11.62 2.22 -12.94
C LEU A 289 -10.25 1.97 -13.59
N VAL A 290 -9.25 1.65 -12.77
CA VAL A 290 -7.87 1.36 -13.19
C VAL A 290 -7.69 -0.13 -13.48
N SER A 291 -8.26 -1.00 -12.63
CA SER A 291 -8.04 -2.45 -12.67
C SER A 291 -8.83 -3.21 -13.73
N GLY A 292 -9.61 -2.51 -14.55
CA GLY A 292 -10.32 -3.10 -15.68
C GLY A 292 -11.35 -4.15 -15.26
N SER A 293 -11.22 -5.38 -15.75
CA SER A 293 -12.16 -6.47 -15.46
C SER A 293 -11.72 -7.40 -14.32
N LEU A 294 -10.59 -7.10 -13.68
CA LEU A 294 -10.14 -7.83 -12.51
C LEU A 294 -11.08 -7.50 -11.31
N THR A 295 -11.07 -8.34 -10.27
CA THR A 295 -12.08 -8.26 -9.20
C THR A 295 -11.55 -8.50 -7.78
N GLN A 296 -10.25 -8.63 -7.56
CA GLN A 296 -9.65 -8.87 -6.25
C GLN A 296 -8.34 -8.10 -6.16
N GLU A 297 -8.39 -6.79 -6.42
CA GLU A 297 -7.19 -5.94 -6.46
C GLU A 297 -6.93 -5.20 -5.16
N GLN A 298 -5.65 -4.98 -4.86
CA GLN A 298 -5.19 -4.07 -3.82
C GLN A 298 -3.74 -3.67 -4.10
N PHE A 299 -3.18 -2.82 -3.22
CA PHE A 299 -1.77 -2.46 -3.17
C PHE A 299 -1.30 -1.87 -4.49
N SER A 300 -1.53 -0.57 -4.68
CA SER A 300 -1.22 0.09 -5.93
C SER A 300 -0.06 1.07 -5.79
N HIS A 301 0.71 1.29 -6.85
CA HIS A 301 1.71 2.37 -6.91
C HIS A 301 1.87 2.89 -8.33
N MET A 302 1.88 4.20 -8.49
CA MET A 302 2.00 4.87 -9.79
C MET A 302 3.43 5.31 -10.07
N VAL A 303 3.83 5.27 -11.33
CA VAL A 303 4.98 6.01 -11.86
C VAL A 303 4.59 6.73 -13.15
N ILE A 304 5.28 7.81 -13.47
CA ILE A 304 5.11 8.55 -14.73
C ILE A 304 6.35 8.33 -15.60
N ASP A 305 6.17 7.81 -16.81
CA ASP A 305 7.29 7.58 -17.72
C ASP A 305 7.83 8.86 -18.36
N SER A 306 8.93 8.76 -19.10
CA SER A 306 9.60 9.93 -19.71
C SER A 306 8.75 10.70 -20.73
N HIS A 307 7.61 10.16 -21.13
CA HIS A 307 6.65 10.79 -22.05
C HIS A 307 5.49 11.48 -21.31
N GLY A 308 5.49 11.45 -19.98
CA GLY A 308 4.37 11.96 -19.18
C GLY A 308 3.18 11.00 -19.14
N THR A 309 3.41 9.70 -19.39
CA THR A 309 2.34 8.68 -19.35
C THR A 309 2.29 8.04 -17.97
N PRO A 310 1.16 8.09 -17.27
CA PRO A 310 0.96 7.37 -16.01
C PRO A 310 0.83 5.84 -16.18
N HIS A 311 1.47 5.10 -15.28
CA HIS A 311 1.37 3.65 -15.14
C HIS A 311 1.13 3.29 -13.68
N ILE A 312 0.05 2.56 -13.38
CA ILE A 312 -0.25 2.05 -12.04
C ILE A 312 0.04 0.55 -12.02
N PHE A 313 0.87 0.13 -11.06
CA PHE A 313 1.10 -1.26 -10.72
C PHE A 313 0.22 -1.66 -9.55
N PHE A 314 -0.37 -2.84 -9.57
CA PHE A 314 -1.23 -3.33 -8.48
C PHE A 314 -1.29 -4.85 -8.43
N ASP A 315 -1.65 -5.41 -7.29
CA ASP A 315 -1.77 -6.85 -7.09
C ASP A 315 -3.21 -7.34 -7.26
N ASP A 316 -3.38 -8.48 -7.92
CA ASP A 316 -4.62 -9.25 -8.06
C ASP A 316 -4.52 -10.58 -7.31
N PHE A 317 -5.50 -10.84 -6.46
CA PHE A 317 -5.62 -12.00 -5.59
C PHE A 317 -6.70 -12.99 -6.06
N THR A 318 -7.18 -12.84 -7.32
CA THR A 318 -8.22 -13.72 -7.86
C THR A 318 -7.76 -15.18 -7.93
N ASP A 319 -6.49 -15.45 -8.23
CA ASP A 319 -5.94 -16.81 -8.26
C ASP A 319 -5.59 -17.28 -6.83
N PRO A 320 -6.12 -18.43 -6.36
CA PRO A 320 -5.86 -18.89 -4.99
C PRO A 320 -4.43 -19.41 -4.77
N ASN A 321 -3.64 -19.61 -5.83
CA ASN A 321 -2.28 -20.12 -5.73
C ASN A 321 -1.22 -19.04 -5.96
N PHE A 322 -1.58 -17.95 -6.63
CA PHE A 322 -0.63 -16.92 -7.04
C PHE A 322 -1.22 -15.53 -6.85
N ILE A 323 -0.42 -14.65 -6.26
CA ILE A 323 -0.61 -13.20 -6.38
C ILE A 323 -0.07 -12.79 -7.75
N ARG A 324 -0.80 -11.92 -8.44
CA ARG A 324 -0.42 -11.42 -9.76
C ARG A 324 -0.31 -9.91 -9.75
N MET A 325 0.90 -9.41 -9.92
CA MET A 325 1.12 -7.98 -10.13
C MET A 325 0.77 -7.64 -11.58
N TRP A 326 -0.09 -6.64 -11.79
CA TRP A 326 -0.50 -6.11 -13.08
C TRP A 326 -0.02 -4.67 -13.28
N GLU A 327 0.03 -4.23 -14.53
CA GLU A 327 0.26 -2.85 -14.93
C GLU A 327 -1.01 -2.35 -15.63
N SER A 328 -1.44 -1.13 -15.33
CA SER A 328 -2.45 -0.41 -16.09
C SER A 328 -1.88 0.93 -16.55
N THR A 329 -1.99 1.22 -17.84
CA THR A 329 -1.46 2.45 -18.45
C THR A 329 -2.59 3.39 -18.85
N LEU A 330 -2.45 4.69 -18.57
CA LEU A 330 -3.41 5.68 -19.04
C LEU A 330 -3.21 5.98 -20.53
N LYS A 331 -4.17 5.59 -21.38
CA LYS A 331 -4.13 5.77 -22.84
C LYS A 331 -5.38 6.49 -23.33
N GLY A 332 -5.21 7.68 -23.90
CA GLY A 332 -6.33 8.48 -24.41
C GLY A 332 -7.40 8.77 -23.35
N GLY A 333 -6.98 8.96 -22.10
CA GLY A 333 -7.87 9.23 -20.95
C GLY A 333 -8.56 8.01 -20.34
N ASN A 334 -8.22 6.79 -20.77
CA ASN A 334 -8.74 5.54 -20.21
C ASN A 334 -7.59 4.66 -19.71
N TRP A 335 -7.78 4.03 -18.57
CA TRP A 335 -6.86 3.03 -18.03
C TRP A 335 -6.97 1.72 -18.82
N VAL A 336 -5.82 1.17 -19.21
CA VAL A 336 -5.73 -0.07 -19.99
C VAL A 336 -4.78 -1.03 -19.29
N VAL A 337 -5.36 -2.07 -18.68
CA VAL A 337 -4.61 -3.17 -18.06
C VAL A 337 -3.82 -3.94 -19.11
N SER A 338 -2.59 -4.32 -18.76
CA SER A 338 -1.70 -5.12 -19.59
C SER A 338 -2.35 -6.46 -19.97
N GLY A 339 -1.94 -7.04 -21.10
CA GLY A 339 -2.48 -8.34 -21.55
C GLY A 339 -1.98 -9.56 -20.76
N LYS A 340 -1.00 -9.36 -19.87
CA LYS A 340 -0.39 -10.37 -19.01
C LYS A 340 0.11 -9.72 -17.72
N PRO A 341 0.18 -10.45 -16.59
CA PRO A 341 0.74 -9.90 -15.37
C PRO A 341 2.23 -9.57 -15.55
N VAL A 342 2.68 -8.54 -14.84
CA VAL A 342 4.08 -8.14 -14.69
C VAL A 342 4.86 -9.25 -13.98
N ALA A 343 4.29 -9.78 -12.90
CA ALA A 343 4.83 -10.87 -12.10
C ALA A 343 3.69 -11.78 -11.60
N SER A 344 3.97 -13.08 -11.46
CA SER A 344 3.13 -14.02 -10.74
C SER A 344 3.97 -14.69 -9.66
N PHE A 345 3.51 -14.67 -8.41
CA PHE A 345 4.32 -15.09 -7.28
C PHE A 345 3.48 -15.62 -6.11
N VAL A 346 4.14 -16.26 -5.16
CA VAL A 346 3.56 -16.79 -3.92
C VAL A 346 4.18 -16.04 -2.75
N TYR A 347 3.37 -15.72 -1.75
CA TYR A 347 3.81 -15.18 -0.47
C TYR A 347 3.25 -16.04 0.66
N ASN A 348 4.12 -16.64 1.46
CA ASN A 348 3.73 -17.57 2.53
C ASN A 348 3.72 -16.92 3.93
N GLY A 349 3.89 -15.60 4.02
CA GLY A 349 4.06 -14.89 5.30
C GLY A 349 5.47 -14.97 5.87
N LEU A 350 5.76 -14.11 6.85
CA LEU A 350 7.07 -14.01 7.51
C LEU A 350 7.36 -15.19 8.46
N ASN A 351 6.35 -15.95 8.92
CA ASN A 351 6.48 -17.19 9.69
C ASN A 351 7.55 -17.24 10.81
N ASN A 352 7.97 -16.09 11.32
CA ASN A 352 9.04 -15.98 12.29
C ASN A 352 8.51 -16.33 13.70
N ILE A 353 9.29 -17.08 14.48
CA ILE A 353 8.89 -17.53 15.82
C ILE A 353 9.22 -16.53 16.93
N GLN A 354 10.11 -15.56 16.66
CA GLN A 354 10.55 -14.55 17.61
C GLN A 354 9.66 -13.31 17.58
N TRP A 355 9.00 -13.07 16.45
CA TRP A 355 8.11 -11.95 16.24
C TRP A 355 7.07 -12.29 15.18
N GLY A 356 5.87 -11.73 15.31
CA GLY A 356 4.78 -11.95 14.37
C GLY A 356 3.78 -10.81 14.45
N PHE A 357 3.60 -10.13 13.33
CA PHE A 357 2.73 -8.98 13.11
C PHE A 357 2.00 -9.15 11.76
N ARG A 358 1.01 -8.32 11.48
CA ARG A 358 0.38 -8.24 10.15
C ARG A 358 1.44 -7.97 9.09
N ASP A 359 1.48 -8.77 8.02
CA ASP A 359 2.57 -8.75 7.04
C ASP A 359 2.12 -8.80 5.57
N PHE A 360 0.82 -8.74 5.30
CA PHE A 360 0.30 -8.82 3.94
C PHE A 360 0.77 -7.68 3.04
N GLY A 361 1.06 -6.51 3.59
CA GLY A 361 1.64 -5.41 2.82
C GLY A 361 2.99 -5.77 2.19
N ALA A 362 3.72 -6.79 2.67
CA ALA A 362 5.03 -7.14 2.12
C ALA A 362 5.02 -7.44 0.61
N VAL A 363 3.87 -7.81 0.06
CA VAL A 363 3.68 -8.08 -1.37
C VAL A 363 3.49 -6.82 -2.20
N ALA A 364 3.10 -5.71 -1.58
CA ALA A 364 2.74 -4.48 -2.26
C ALA A 364 3.89 -3.95 -3.14
N PRO A 365 3.59 -3.51 -4.37
CA PRO A 365 4.60 -2.93 -5.25
C PRO A 365 5.04 -1.55 -4.74
N GLY A 366 6.29 -1.43 -4.28
CA GLY A 366 6.95 -0.14 -4.07
C GLY A 366 7.78 0.23 -5.30
N CYS A 367 7.31 1.17 -6.12
CA CYS A 367 7.90 1.44 -7.45
C CYS A 367 8.66 2.77 -7.57
N GLY A 368 9.67 2.78 -8.44
CA GLY A 368 10.29 3.99 -9.00
C GLY A 368 10.50 3.86 -10.51
N VAL A 369 10.94 4.94 -11.17
CA VAL A 369 11.11 4.97 -12.63
C VAL A 369 12.36 5.72 -13.05
N HIS A 370 13.00 5.26 -14.13
CA HIS A 370 14.01 6.03 -14.85
C HIS A 370 13.80 5.90 -16.35
N GLY A 371 13.58 7.03 -17.03
CA GLY A 371 13.22 7.04 -18.45
C GLY A 371 11.89 6.31 -18.67
N ASP A 372 11.92 5.23 -19.46
CA ASP A 372 10.76 4.38 -19.76
C ASP A 372 10.87 3.00 -19.09
N THR A 373 11.60 2.92 -17.98
CA THR A 373 11.76 1.68 -17.21
C THR A 373 11.29 1.89 -15.78
N ALA A 374 10.23 1.18 -15.41
CA ALA A 374 9.73 1.10 -14.05
C ALA A 374 10.43 -0.04 -13.29
N TYR A 375 10.61 0.18 -12.00
CA TYR A 375 11.30 -0.70 -11.06
C TYR A 375 10.37 -0.89 -9.86
N CYS A 376 9.70 -2.03 -9.74
CA CYS A 376 8.75 -2.30 -8.66
C CYS A 376 9.28 -3.40 -7.75
N ALA A 377 9.62 -3.06 -6.52
CA ALA A 377 10.07 -4.03 -5.52
C ALA A 377 8.88 -4.61 -4.76
N PHE A 378 8.99 -5.89 -4.40
CA PHE A 378 7.98 -6.63 -3.64
C PHE A 378 8.62 -7.82 -2.94
N SER A 379 7.93 -8.38 -1.93
CA SER A 379 8.39 -9.58 -1.21
C SER A 379 7.64 -10.82 -1.70
N ALA A 380 8.36 -11.91 -1.91
CA ALA A 380 7.78 -13.18 -2.33
C ALA A 380 8.55 -14.38 -1.78
N SER A 381 7.85 -15.47 -1.51
CA SER A 381 8.43 -16.78 -1.19
C SER A 381 8.79 -17.57 -2.46
N GLN A 382 8.13 -17.28 -3.59
CA GLN A 382 8.39 -17.95 -4.86
C GLN A 382 7.93 -17.09 -6.03
N ILE A 383 8.76 -16.95 -7.06
CA ILE A 383 8.31 -16.49 -8.38
C ILE A 383 7.80 -17.69 -9.19
N ALA A 384 6.68 -17.54 -9.90
CA ALA A 384 6.04 -18.63 -10.64
C ALA A 384 7.03 -19.35 -11.57
N GLY A 385 7.10 -20.68 -11.44
CA GLY A 385 8.04 -21.53 -12.18
C GLY A 385 9.47 -21.58 -11.62
N GLY A 386 9.79 -20.76 -10.63
CA GLY A 386 11.05 -20.77 -9.89
C GLY A 386 11.03 -21.66 -8.64
N PRO A 387 12.16 -21.80 -7.94
CA PRO A 387 12.22 -22.48 -6.64
C PRO A 387 11.48 -21.68 -5.55
N ALA A 388 10.98 -22.37 -4.53
CA ALA A 388 10.33 -21.76 -3.37
C ALA A 388 11.30 -21.65 -2.17
N GLU A 389 11.17 -20.57 -1.40
CA GLU A 389 11.83 -20.32 -0.12
C GLU A 389 10.80 -20.47 1.03
N SER A 390 11.27 -20.92 2.20
CA SER A 390 10.44 -21.08 3.41
C SER A 390 10.08 -19.73 4.05
N THR A 391 10.92 -18.72 3.82
CA THR A 391 10.78 -17.34 4.28
C THR A 391 10.84 -16.42 3.06
N PRO A 392 10.15 -15.27 3.06
CA PRO A 392 10.10 -14.41 1.88
C PRO A 392 11.46 -13.73 1.60
N SER A 393 11.73 -13.55 0.32
CA SER A 393 12.85 -12.78 -0.23
C SER A 393 12.35 -11.55 -0.97
N VAL A 394 13.24 -10.60 -1.26
CA VAL A 394 12.91 -9.38 -1.99
C VAL A 394 13.20 -9.56 -3.47
N TYR A 395 12.24 -9.19 -4.31
CA TYR A 395 12.33 -9.23 -5.76
C TYR A 395 12.09 -7.84 -6.35
N LEU A 396 12.61 -7.63 -7.56
CA LEU A 396 12.41 -6.44 -8.35
C LEU A 396 11.85 -6.81 -9.72
N ALA A 397 10.67 -6.29 -10.04
CA ALA A 397 10.15 -6.27 -11.40
C ALA A 397 10.76 -5.08 -12.16
N VAL A 398 11.42 -5.36 -13.27
CA VAL A 398 11.93 -4.37 -14.22
C VAL A 398 11.01 -4.37 -15.43
N VAL A 399 10.28 -3.27 -15.66
CA VAL A 399 9.20 -3.18 -16.64
C VAL A 399 9.51 -2.07 -17.64
N ASN A 400 9.51 -2.40 -18.93
CA ASN A 400 9.57 -1.40 -20.00
C ASN A 400 8.16 -0.85 -20.25
N THR A 401 7.93 0.42 -19.89
CA THR A 401 6.59 1.04 -19.89
C THR A 401 6.01 1.27 -21.29
N LEU A 402 6.86 1.30 -22.33
CA LEU A 402 6.41 1.43 -23.72
C LEU A 402 5.86 0.11 -24.29
N THR A 403 6.38 -1.02 -23.82
CA THR A 403 6.09 -2.34 -24.40
C THR A 403 5.36 -3.29 -23.44
N GLY A 404 5.33 -2.99 -22.14
CA GLY A 404 4.85 -3.90 -21.08
C GLY A 404 5.72 -5.14 -20.90
N ALA A 405 6.96 -5.15 -21.44
CA ALA A 405 7.88 -6.26 -21.26
C ALA A 405 8.51 -6.18 -19.86
N SER A 406 8.38 -7.25 -19.08
CA SER A 406 8.91 -7.34 -17.71
C SER A 406 9.94 -8.46 -17.55
N THR A 407 10.85 -8.28 -16.58
CA THR A 407 11.73 -9.34 -16.03
C THR A 407 11.80 -9.21 -14.51
N ILE A 408 11.95 -10.33 -13.80
CA ILE A 408 11.97 -10.36 -12.33
C ILE A 408 13.34 -10.82 -11.85
N HIS A 409 13.94 -10.07 -10.91
CA HIS A 409 15.26 -10.36 -10.35
C HIS A 409 15.21 -10.41 -8.82
N ARG A 410 15.85 -11.39 -8.19
CA ARG A 410 16.01 -11.42 -6.73
C ARG A 410 17.02 -10.34 -6.31
N VAL A 411 16.70 -9.57 -5.29
CA VAL A 411 17.49 -8.42 -4.84
C VAL A 411 18.48 -8.82 -3.76
N ASN A 412 18.00 -9.44 -2.67
CA ASN A 412 18.84 -9.85 -1.56
C ASN A 412 19.86 -10.92 -2.02
N ASN A 413 21.12 -10.78 -1.61
CA ASN A 413 22.23 -11.64 -2.02
C ASN A 413 22.53 -12.81 -1.05
N ASP A 414 21.65 -13.00 -0.08
CA ASP A 414 21.70 -14.09 0.89
C ASP A 414 21.58 -15.45 0.19
N PRO A 415 22.16 -16.52 0.76
CA PRO A 415 21.95 -17.85 0.24
C PRO A 415 20.45 -18.15 0.13
N PHE A 416 20.06 -18.77 -0.99
CA PHE A 416 18.67 -19.13 -1.21
C PHE A 416 18.15 -20.04 -0.10
N ASN A 417 17.00 -19.71 0.49
CA ASN A 417 16.36 -20.50 1.55
C ASN A 417 17.24 -20.71 2.80
N ASP A 418 17.88 -19.65 3.29
CA ASP A 418 18.72 -19.65 4.49
C ASP A 418 17.94 -19.38 5.80
N SER A 419 16.61 -19.38 5.74
CA SER A 419 15.71 -19.11 6.87
C SER A 419 15.86 -17.69 7.44
N LYS A 420 16.17 -16.73 6.56
CA LYS A 420 16.14 -15.29 6.84
C LYS A 420 14.91 -14.65 6.18
N ASP A 421 14.40 -13.63 6.85
CA ASP A 421 13.20 -12.89 6.45
C ASP A 421 13.63 -11.57 5.81
N HIS A 422 13.11 -11.32 4.61
CA HIS A 422 13.34 -10.07 3.87
C HIS A 422 12.00 -9.51 3.37
N PHE A 423 11.63 -8.30 3.79
CA PHE A 423 10.25 -7.83 3.65
C PHE A 423 10.09 -6.30 3.60
N PHE A 424 8.88 -5.85 3.23
CA PHE A 424 8.48 -4.45 3.01
C PHE A 424 9.44 -3.69 2.10
N ALA A 425 9.65 -4.25 0.92
CA ALA A 425 10.60 -3.72 -0.05
C ALA A 425 10.06 -2.49 -0.78
N TRP A 426 10.93 -1.51 -1.03
CA TRP A 426 10.61 -0.32 -1.81
C TRP A 426 11.73 0.05 -2.78
N ALA A 427 11.41 0.34 -4.04
CA ALA A 427 12.38 0.71 -5.06
C ALA A 427 12.35 2.19 -5.42
N THR A 428 13.52 2.73 -5.80
CA THR A 428 13.64 4.03 -6.46
C THR A 428 14.77 4.00 -7.50
N ALA A 429 14.77 4.95 -8.41
CA ALA A 429 15.84 5.12 -9.38
C ALA A 429 16.31 6.57 -9.42
N THR A 430 17.63 6.73 -9.51
CA THR A 430 18.25 8.06 -9.58
C THR A 430 18.14 8.67 -10.96
N PRO A 431 18.30 10.00 -11.10
CA PRO A 431 18.41 10.66 -12.41
C PRO A 431 19.53 10.09 -13.28
N GLY A 432 20.56 9.49 -12.69
CA GLY A 432 21.66 8.82 -13.40
C GLY A 432 21.37 7.36 -13.80
N GLY A 433 20.20 6.82 -13.47
CA GLY A 433 19.79 5.45 -13.81
C GLY A 433 20.30 4.35 -12.87
N ALA A 434 20.97 4.70 -11.77
CA ALA A 434 21.23 3.74 -10.70
C ALA A 434 19.92 3.43 -9.96
N VAL A 435 19.68 2.15 -9.66
CA VAL A 435 18.46 1.65 -9.02
C VAL A 435 18.79 1.26 -7.59
N TYR A 436 17.92 1.64 -6.64
CA TYR A 436 18.04 1.27 -5.24
C TYR A 436 16.78 0.55 -4.77
N VAL A 437 16.96 -0.39 -3.87
CA VAL A 437 15.87 -1.09 -3.18
C VAL A 437 16.17 -1.08 -1.69
N GLY A 438 15.19 -0.71 -0.86
CA GLY A 438 15.27 -0.76 0.60
C GLY A 438 14.33 -1.82 1.17
N TRP A 439 14.70 -2.50 2.26
CA TRP A 439 13.89 -3.56 2.89
C TRP A 439 14.33 -3.85 4.33
N TYR A 440 13.47 -4.48 5.12
CA TYR A 440 13.87 -5.04 6.43
C TYR A 440 14.46 -6.42 6.31
N ASP A 441 15.47 -6.70 7.12
CA ASP A 441 16.31 -7.88 6.97
C ASP A 441 16.85 -8.40 8.31
N ASN A 442 16.74 -9.72 8.56
CA ASN A 442 17.31 -10.35 9.77
C ASN A 442 18.58 -11.19 9.51
N ARG A 443 19.24 -11.04 8.36
CA ARG A 443 20.43 -11.84 7.96
C ARG A 443 21.55 -11.81 8.99
N ASN A 444 21.76 -10.67 9.63
CA ASN A 444 22.86 -10.45 10.58
C ASN A 444 22.55 -10.96 11.99
N ASP A 445 21.29 -11.27 12.32
CA ASP A 445 20.92 -11.73 13.65
C ASP A 445 20.87 -13.26 13.73
N PRO A 446 21.80 -13.93 14.45
CA PRO A 446 21.85 -15.39 14.51
C PRO A 446 20.62 -16.03 15.19
N PHE A 447 19.79 -15.24 15.87
CA PHE A 447 18.60 -15.70 16.57
C PHE A 447 17.29 -15.38 15.86
N ASN A 448 17.33 -14.68 14.71
CA ASN A 448 16.18 -14.20 13.96
C ASN A 448 15.21 -13.33 14.79
N ALA A 449 15.65 -12.78 15.91
CA ALA A 449 14.88 -11.95 16.85
C ALA A 449 14.98 -10.44 16.54
N LYS A 450 15.93 -10.03 15.70
CA LYS A 450 16.13 -8.64 15.31
C LYS A 450 16.23 -8.47 13.80
N VAL A 451 15.82 -7.30 13.34
CA VAL A 451 15.94 -6.84 11.96
C VAL A 451 16.83 -5.58 11.90
N GLU A 452 17.33 -5.30 10.72
CA GLU A 452 17.96 -4.05 10.30
C GLU A 452 17.28 -3.58 9.00
N TYR A 453 17.33 -2.28 8.72
CA TYR A 453 16.90 -1.75 7.43
C TYR A 453 18.09 -1.74 6.47
N PHE A 454 17.99 -2.49 5.38
CA PHE A 454 19.00 -2.64 4.35
C PHE A 454 18.65 -1.83 3.11
N VAL A 455 19.69 -1.36 2.41
CA VAL A 455 19.56 -0.81 1.06
C VAL A 455 20.57 -1.46 0.13
N GLY A 456 20.09 -1.88 -1.04
CA GLY A 456 20.88 -2.40 -2.15
C GLY A 456 20.94 -1.42 -3.31
N LYS A 457 22.07 -1.39 -4.03
CA LYS A 457 22.24 -0.60 -5.27
C LYS A 457 22.58 -1.48 -6.46
N SER A 458 21.92 -1.19 -7.58
CA SER A 458 22.21 -1.71 -8.90
C SER A 458 22.68 -0.59 -9.83
N THR A 459 23.65 -0.92 -10.68
CA THR A 459 24.15 -0.06 -11.77
C THR A 459 24.01 -0.73 -13.13
N ASP A 460 23.26 -1.82 -13.23
CA ASP A 460 23.07 -2.65 -14.43
C ASP A 460 21.59 -2.77 -14.82
N GLY A 461 20.78 -1.79 -14.42
CA GLY A 461 19.35 -1.71 -14.72
C GLY A 461 18.51 -2.65 -13.86
N GLY A 462 18.88 -2.86 -12.60
CA GLY A 462 18.13 -3.67 -11.65
C GLY A 462 18.38 -5.18 -11.75
N LYS A 463 19.40 -5.63 -12.50
CA LYS A 463 19.68 -7.07 -12.68
C LYS A 463 20.46 -7.66 -11.52
N THR A 464 21.43 -6.92 -10.99
CA THR A 464 22.24 -7.35 -9.84
C THR A 464 22.44 -6.22 -8.83
N PHE A 465 22.59 -6.61 -7.56
CA PHE A 465 22.76 -5.71 -6.43
C PHE A 465 24.04 -6.07 -5.64
N PRO A 466 25.24 -5.84 -6.19
CA PRO A 466 26.50 -6.26 -5.55
C PRO A 466 26.82 -5.48 -4.27
N LYS A 467 26.23 -4.30 -4.09
CA LYS A 467 26.39 -3.47 -2.89
C LYS A 467 25.07 -3.44 -2.12
N GLN A 468 25.07 -4.04 -0.94
CA GLN A 468 23.95 -4.06 0.01
C GLN A 468 24.49 -3.77 1.40
N LEU A 469 23.89 -2.83 2.11
CA LEU A 469 24.35 -2.39 3.42
C LEU A 469 23.16 -2.20 4.35
N ALA A 470 23.29 -2.61 5.61
CA ALA A 470 22.44 -2.11 6.68
C ALA A 470 22.67 -0.59 6.77
N VAL A 471 21.61 0.19 6.55
CA VAL A 471 21.64 1.64 6.71
C VAL A 471 21.10 2.07 8.07
N SER A 472 20.32 1.20 8.74
CA SER A 472 20.08 1.31 10.17
C SER A 472 21.36 1.04 10.95
N ASP A 473 21.78 1.94 11.82
CA ASP A 473 22.98 1.80 12.65
C ASP A 473 22.82 0.81 13.83
N THR A 474 21.58 0.39 14.12
CA THR A 474 21.23 -0.44 15.26
C THR A 474 20.19 -1.47 14.83
N ALA A 475 20.44 -2.75 15.10
CA ALA A 475 19.45 -3.81 14.93
C ALA A 475 18.39 -3.77 16.06
N PHE A 476 17.14 -4.01 15.73
CA PHE A 476 16.00 -3.81 16.61
C PHE A 476 14.98 -4.94 16.50
N ASN A 477 14.18 -5.15 17.54
CA ASN A 477 13.14 -6.18 17.55
C ASN A 477 11.81 -5.55 17.13
N PRO A 478 11.17 -6.02 16.05
CA PRO A 478 9.98 -5.39 15.50
C PRO A 478 8.77 -5.40 16.46
N CYS A 479 8.71 -6.32 17.42
CA CYS A 479 7.62 -6.42 18.39
C CYS A 479 7.65 -5.44 19.55
N VAL A 480 8.73 -4.66 19.72
CA VAL A 480 8.85 -3.77 20.89
C VAL A 480 7.95 -2.54 20.77
N GLY A 481 7.61 -2.14 19.54
CA GLY A 481 7.06 -0.81 19.27
C GLY A 481 5.55 -0.70 19.24
N PHE A 482 4.80 -1.81 19.30
CA PHE A 482 3.35 -1.83 19.19
C PHE A 482 2.71 -2.87 20.13
N PRO A 483 1.58 -2.56 20.80
CA PRO A 483 0.94 -3.50 21.71
C PRO A 483 0.70 -4.89 21.11
N GLY A 484 1.14 -5.92 21.84
CA GLY A 484 0.94 -7.32 21.45
C GLY A 484 1.71 -7.76 20.20
N CYS A 485 2.62 -6.94 19.67
CA CYS A 485 3.25 -7.16 18.36
C CYS A 485 2.23 -7.30 17.21
N GLY A 486 1.03 -6.74 17.33
CA GLY A 486 0.04 -6.85 16.25
C GLY A 486 0.48 -6.16 14.95
N PHE A 487 1.34 -5.16 15.08
CA PHE A 487 1.73 -4.27 13.99
C PHE A 487 3.17 -3.75 14.14
N PHE A 488 3.88 -3.58 13.03
CA PHE A 488 5.25 -3.08 13.00
C PHE A 488 5.51 -2.05 11.87
N GLY A 489 4.51 -1.84 11.02
CA GLY A 489 4.58 -0.94 9.88
C GLY A 489 4.28 -1.64 8.57
N ASP A 490 3.67 -0.87 7.66
CA ASP A 490 3.41 -1.12 6.24
C ASP A 490 3.25 0.27 5.59
N TYR A 491 4.23 0.95 5.02
CA TYR A 491 5.46 0.50 4.39
C TYR A 491 6.70 1.26 4.90
N THR A 492 7.83 1.01 4.25
CA THR A 492 8.99 1.90 4.28
C THR A 492 9.01 2.78 3.04
N GLN A 493 9.85 3.82 3.04
CA GLN A 493 9.97 4.69 1.88
C GLN A 493 11.42 4.88 1.44
N LEU A 494 11.62 4.85 0.11
CA LEU A 494 12.90 5.15 -0.51
C LEU A 494 12.68 6.10 -1.69
N VAL A 495 13.28 7.30 -1.64
CA VAL A 495 13.06 8.35 -2.65
C VAL A 495 14.39 8.87 -3.16
N SER A 496 14.54 9.03 -4.48
CA SER A 496 15.70 9.71 -5.05
C SER A 496 15.43 11.19 -5.26
N GLY A 497 16.34 12.03 -4.80
CA GLY A 497 16.40 13.45 -5.15
C GLY A 497 16.99 13.71 -6.55
N PRO A 498 16.83 14.93 -7.09
CA PRO A 498 17.43 15.36 -8.35
C PRO A 498 18.96 15.46 -8.30
N ASP A 499 19.54 15.53 -7.11
CA ASP A 499 20.98 15.52 -6.82
C ASP A 499 21.59 14.11 -6.75
N ALA A 500 20.78 13.08 -7.05
CA ALA A 500 21.11 11.66 -6.94
C ALA A 500 21.38 11.17 -5.52
N VAL A 501 21.03 11.95 -4.49
CA VAL A 501 20.96 11.46 -3.11
C VAL A 501 19.67 10.66 -2.96
N VAL A 502 19.78 9.49 -2.34
CA VAL A 502 18.63 8.63 -2.03
C VAL A 502 18.31 8.76 -0.55
N HIS A 503 17.05 9.06 -0.23
CA HIS A 503 16.54 9.21 1.12
C HIS A 503 15.74 7.97 1.50
N ALA A 504 16.21 7.27 2.53
CA ALA A 504 15.47 6.19 3.17
C ALA A 504 14.71 6.72 4.39
N ALA A 505 13.47 6.26 4.60
CA ALA A 505 12.74 6.40 5.85
C ALA A 505 12.09 5.05 6.24
N TRP A 506 12.22 4.67 7.51
CA TRP A 506 11.70 3.40 8.02
C TRP A 506 11.26 3.53 9.47
N SER A 507 10.38 2.61 9.88
CA SER A 507 9.93 2.44 11.27
C SER A 507 10.93 1.58 12.02
N ASP A 508 11.27 1.99 13.24
CA ASP A 508 12.31 1.39 14.04
C ASP A 508 11.96 1.44 15.52
N THR A 509 12.34 0.41 16.27
CA THR A 509 12.06 0.26 17.71
C THR A 509 13.32 0.28 18.57
N ARG A 510 14.45 0.74 18.02
CA ARG A 510 15.78 0.77 18.69
C ARG A 510 15.80 1.56 19.98
N ASP A 511 14.87 2.49 20.19
CA ASP A 511 14.75 3.23 21.44
C ASP A 511 14.27 2.35 22.61
N GLY A 512 13.76 1.15 22.31
CA GLY A 512 13.27 0.17 23.28
C GLY A 512 12.00 0.60 23.99
N ALA A 513 11.32 1.64 23.52
CA ALA A 513 10.13 2.23 24.12
C ALA A 513 8.92 2.19 23.17
N SER A 514 9.13 2.50 21.89
CA SER A 514 8.05 2.54 20.90
C SER A 514 8.58 2.39 19.47
N MET A 515 7.67 2.32 18.50
CA MET A 515 8.00 2.41 17.08
C MET A 515 8.13 3.88 16.69
N GLN A 516 9.25 4.28 16.11
CA GLN A 516 9.56 5.65 15.73
C GLN A 516 10.13 5.68 14.30
N ILE A 517 10.16 6.85 13.68
CA ILE A 517 10.61 6.97 12.28
C ILE A 517 12.05 7.45 12.26
N PHE A 518 12.88 6.78 11.48
CA PHE A 518 14.26 7.17 11.24
C PHE A 518 14.52 7.35 9.74
N THR A 519 15.50 8.20 9.44
CA THR A 519 15.94 8.46 8.07
C THR A 519 17.46 8.37 7.93
N GLN A 520 17.90 8.09 6.71
CA GLN A 520 19.29 8.13 6.29
C GLN A 520 19.39 8.59 4.83
N ALA A 521 20.22 9.60 4.58
CA ALA A 521 20.63 9.97 3.23
C ALA A 521 21.75 9.03 2.74
N ILE A 522 21.66 8.61 1.49
CA ILE A 522 22.50 7.60 0.85
C ILE A 522 23.10 8.21 -0.43
N THR A 523 24.43 8.28 -0.49
CA THR A 523 25.16 9.00 -1.56
C THR A 523 26.13 8.11 -2.34
N TRP A 524 26.04 6.79 -2.17
CA TRP A 524 27.12 5.86 -2.49
C TRP A 524 26.79 4.88 -3.59
#